data_AF-A0A1C6EW07-F1
#
_entry.id   AF-A0A1C6EW07-F1
#
_cell.length_a   1.000
_cell.length_b   1.000
_cell.length_c   1.000
_cell.angle_alpha   90.00
_cell.angle_beta   90.00
_cell.angle_gamma   90.00
#
_symmetry.space_group_name_H-M   'P 1'
#
loop_
_entity.id
_entity.type
_entity.pdbx_description
1 polymer ?
#
loop_
_entity_poly.entity_id
_entity_poly.type
_entity_poly.pdbx_seq_one_letter_code
_entity_poly.pdbx_strand_id
1 'polypeptide(L)'
;MEEQIITVHIPKDQYRKFAQIAWQVNVPMQTILSQFVADFTSDRWGTAEGTMAKDWFGNHWWSNFEREDFLGWLAQSNQLNEVLETQQKLDNCKKEITTLQKELETGYMEAGGVFYNWKTVISADLTPRYKTRNEWEADQKERIREQKVIKAEQESVILDFWSRYQDYRKAEDENETEEEESLKEELKKLRQWRKQVHWD
;
A
#
# COMPACT_ATOMS: atom_id res chain seq x y z
N MET A 1 7.93 2.15 37.94
CA MET A 1 6.66 2.70 37.40
C MET A 1 5.82 1.51 37.01
N GLU A 2 4.57 1.45 37.44
CA GLU A 2 3.63 0.42 36.95
C GLU A 2 3.00 0.94 35.65
N GLU A 3 3.10 0.17 34.57
CA GLU A 3 2.47 0.47 33.29
C GLU A 3 1.04 -0.10 33.26
N GLN A 4 0.09 0.67 32.72
CA GLN A 4 -1.28 0.22 32.49
C GLN A 4 -1.52 0.03 31.00
N ILE A 5 -2.18 -1.06 30.64
CA ILE A 5 -2.54 -1.36 29.24
C ILE A 5 -3.95 -0.82 28.96
N ILE A 6 -4.06 0.05 27.96
CA ILE A 6 -5.33 0.59 27.48
C ILE A 6 -5.65 -0.05 26.13
N THR A 7 -6.88 -0.55 25.98
CA THR A 7 -7.41 -1.01 24.68
C THR A 7 -8.39 0.02 24.15
N VAL A 8 -8.19 0.50 22.92
CA VAL A 8 -9.02 1.53 22.28
C VAL A 8 -9.68 0.95 21.03
N HIS A 9 -11.00 1.12 20.91
CA HIS A 9 -11.76 0.74 19.70
C HIS A 9 -11.86 1.95 18.77
N ILE A 10 -11.25 1.86 17.58
CA ILE A 10 -11.19 2.94 16.59
C ILE A 10 -11.76 2.44 15.27
N PRO A 11 -12.63 3.21 14.58
CA PRO A 11 -13.06 2.90 13.22
C PRO A 11 -11.86 2.69 12.26
N LYS A 12 -11.97 1.72 11.33
CA LYS A 12 -10.86 1.30 10.45
C LYS A 12 -10.28 2.47 9.64
N ASP A 13 -11.12 3.37 9.16
CA ASP A 13 -10.72 4.55 8.39
C ASP A 13 -9.94 5.58 9.24
N GLN A 14 -10.35 5.78 10.49
CA GLN A 14 -9.67 6.67 11.43
C GLN A 14 -8.32 6.09 11.87
N TYR A 15 -8.27 4.78 12.12
CA TYR A 15 -7.00 4.07 12.40
C TYR A 15 -6.00 4.24 11.25
N ARG A 16 -6.45 4.09 9.99
CA ARG A 16 -5.59 4.29 8.81
C ARG A 16 -5.05 5.72 8.72
N LYS A 17 -5.90 6.72 8.97
CA LYS A 17 -5.47 8.13 9.01
C LYS A 17 -4.44 8.37 10.11
N PHE A 18 -4.67 7.82 11.30
CA PHE A 18 -3.73 7.95 12.41
C PHE A 18 -2.38 7.29 12.12
N ALA A 19 -2.39 6.09 11.53
CA ALA A 19 -1.18 5.39 11.15
C ALA A 19 -0.38 6.14 10.06
N GLN A 20 -1.07 6.80 9.12
CA GLN A 20 -0.42 7.65 8.13
C GLN A 20 0.27 8.87 8.78
N ILE A 21 -0.43 9.55 9.69
CA ILE A 21 0.12 10.70 10.43
C ILE A 21 1.34 10.28 11.27
N ALA A 22 1.21 9.20 12.03
CA ALA A 22 2.29 8.65 12.85
C ALA A 22 3.54 8.33 12.02
N TRP A 23 3.33 7.81 10.82
CA TRP A 23 4.41 7.48 9.91
C TRP A 23 5.08 8.68 9.25
N GLN A 24 4.31 9.72 8.87
CA GLN A 24 4.86 10.96 8.31
C GLN A 24 5.94 11.56 9.21
N VAL A 25 5.77 11.46 10.53
CA VAL A 25 6.70 11.98 11.55
C VAL A 25 7.63 10.91 12.14
N ASN A 26 7.67 9.71 11.56
CA ASN A 26 8.46 8.58 12.05
C ASN A 26 8.25 8.19 13.52
N VAL A 27 7.05 8.38 14.07
CA VAL A 27 6.75 8.07 15.48
C VAL A 27 5.76 6.91 15.58
N PRO A 28 5.98 5.91 16.45
CA PRO A 28 4.98 4.87 16.70
C PRO A 28 3.66 5.45 17.19
N MET A 29 2.54 4.92 16.70
CA MET A 29 1.19 5.32 17.15
C MET A 29 1.04 5.24 18.67
N GLN A 30 1.64 4.22 19.31
CA GLN A 30 1.64 4.06 20.77
C GLN A 30 2.34 5.22 21.46
N THR A 31 3.46 5.70 20.92
CA THR A 31 4.18 6.85 21.48
C THR A 31 3.33 8.11 21.40
N ILE A 32 2.63 8.34 20.28
CA ILE A 32 1.73 9.49 20.13
C ILE A 32 0.55 9.40 21.12
N LEU A 33 -0.06 8.22 21.27
CA LEU A 33 -1.16 8.02 22.23
C LEU A 33 -0.70 8.17 23.69
N SER A 34 0.45 7.60 24.04
CA SER A 34 1.02 7.73 25.39
C SER A 34 1.35 9.18 25.71
N GLN A 35 1.91 9.93 24.75
CA GLN A 35 2.20 11.34 24.92
C GLN A 35 0.91 12.16 25.00
N PHE A 36 -0.11 11.86 24.19
CA PHE A 36 -1.43 12.49 24.28
C PHE A 36 -2.04 12.35 25.67
N VAL A 37 -1.99 11.15 26.26
CA VAL A 37 -2.48 10.91 27.63
C VAL A 37 -1.63 11.64 28.67
N ALA A 38 -0.31 11.65 28.50
CA ALA A 38 0.61 12.35 29.41
C ALA A 38 0.35 13.86 29.41
N ASP A 39 0.17 14.47 28.24
CA ASP A 39 -0.10 15.89 28.13
C ASP A 39 -1.49 16.24 28.66
N PHE A 40 -2.50 15.44 28.30
CA PHE A 40 -3.88 15.61 28.78
C PHE A 40 -3.98 15.58 30.30
N THR A 41 -3.14 14.79 30.96
CA THR A 41 -3.11 14.66 32.43
C THR A 41 -2.11 15.59 33.11
N SER A 42 -1.31 16.34 32.35
CA SER A 42 -0.33 17.28 32.89
C SER A 42 -0.88 18.70 32.95
N ASP A 43 -0.60 19.42 34.04
CA ASP A 43 -0.86 20.87 34.12
C ASP A 43 0.07 21.68 33.18
N ARG A 44 0.96 21.00 32.43
CA ARG A 44 2.02 21.60 31.60
C ARG A 44 1.49 22.20 30.31
N TRP A 45 0.39 21.65 29.81
CA TRP A 45 -0.32 22.14 28.66
C TRP A 45 -1.79 22.19 29.05
N GLY A 46 -2.16 23.22 29.82
CA GLY A 46 -3.55 23.62 29.95
C GLY A 46 -4.08 23.91 28.55
N THR A 47 -4.55 22.89 27.84
CA THR A 47 -5.24 23.06 26.59
C THR A 47 -6.52 23.76 26.97
N ALA A 48 -6.53 25.08 26.80
CA ALA A 48 -7.76 25.78 26.56
C ALA A 48 -8.57 24.91 25.60
N GLU A 49 -9.86 24.73 25.88
CA GLU A 49 -10.81 23.83 25.21
C GLU A 49 -10.94 24.02 23.68
N GLY A 50 -10.03 24.77 23.04
CA GLY A 50 -10.00 25.13 21.63
C GLY A 50 -8.68 24.85 20.86
N THR A 51 -7.65 24.22 21.43
CA THR A 51 -6.52 23.75 20.59
C THR A 51 -6.97 22.53 19.81
N MET A 52 -7.12 22.66 18.48
CA MET A 52 -7.52 21.52 17.64
C MET A 52 -6.47 20.41 17.76
N ALA A 53 -6.88 19.14 17.73
CA ALA A 53 -5.96 18.00 17.84
C ALA A 53 -4.79 18.05 16.83
N LYS A 54 -5.03 18.68 15.67
CA LYS A 54 -4.00 18.95 14.66
C LYS A 54 -2.91 19.90 15.16
N ASP A 55 -3.28 20.96 15.88
CA ASP A 55 -2.35 21.95 16.41
C ASP A 55 -1.55 21.37 17.58
N TRP A 56 -2.18 20.56 18.44
CA TRP A 56 -1.46 19.79 19.47
C TRP A 56 -0.39 18.88 18.85
N PHE A 57 -0.78 18.14 17.80
CA PHE A 57 0.14 17.23 17.12
C PHE A 57 1.28 17.97 16.43
N GLY A 58 1.01 19.12 15.80
CA GLY A 58 2.01 19.93 15.11
C GLY A 58 3.01 20.65 16.03
N ASN A 59 2.65 20.89 17.30
CA ASN A 59 3.49 21.60 18.26
C ASN A 59 4.48 20.69 19.03
N HIS A 60 4.49 19.40 18.72
CA HIS A 60 5.33 18.41 19.39
C HIS A 60 6.69 18.22 18.71
N TRP A 61 7.67 17.72 19.48
CA TRP A 61 9.04 17.49 18.99
C TRP A 61 9.13 16.62 17.74
N TRP A 62 8.16 15.73 17.52
CA TRP A 62 8.10 14.86 16.35
C TRP A 62 7.80 15.60 15.04
N SER A 63 7.36 16.85 15.08
CA SER A 63 7.28 17.71 13.89
C SER A 63 8.64 17.86 13.19
N ASN A 64 9.75 17.57 13.90
CA ASN A 64 11.11 17.66 13.38
C ASN A 64 11.66 16.31 12.88
N PHE A 65 10.85 15.23 12.89
CA PHE A 65 11.26 13.86 12.52
C PHE A 65 10.59 13.42 11.21
N GLU A 66 10.39 14.36 10.29
CA GLU A 66 9.85 14.06 8.97
C GLU A 66 10.73 13.02 8.26
N ARG A 67 10.10 11.97 7.72
CA ARG A 67 10.81 10.93 6.99
C ARG A 67 11.18 11.44 5.60
N GLU A 68 12.47 11.45 5.32
CA GLU A 68 12.97 11.83 4.00
C GLU A 68 13.03 10.67 3.02
N ASP A 69 12.74 9.43 3.45
CA ASP A 69 12.72 8.27 2.56
C ASP A 69 11.48 8.22 1.67
N PHE A 70 11.48 7.35 0.65
CA PHE A 70 10.45 7.34 -0.40
C PHE A 70 9.03 7.26 0.13
N LEU A 71 8.82 6.45 1.16
CA LEU A 71 7.51 6.34 1.80
C LEU A 71 7.11 7.61 2.57
N GLY A 72 8.06 8.28 3.23
CA GLY A 72 7.84 9.58 3.84
C GLY A 72 7.45 10.64 2.81
N TRP A 73 8.23 10.73 1.74
CA TRP A 73 7.97 11.63 0.61
C TRP A 73 6.59 11.38 -0.02
N LEU A 74 6.20 10.12 -0.24
CA LEU A 74 4.86 9.77 -0.74
C LEU A 74 3.73 10.21 0.19
N ALA A 75 3.95 10.13 1.50
CA ALA A 75 2.96 10.53 2.49
C ALA A 75 2.83 12.05 2.59
N GLN A 76 3.93 12.80 2.47
CA GLN A 76 3.96 14.27 2.47
C GLN A 76 3.41 14.87 1.18
N SER A 77 3.76 14.27 0.03
CA SER A 77 3.27 14.70 -1.29
C SER A 77 1.82 14.25 -1.58
N ASN A 78 1.17 13.56 -0.64
CA ASN A 78 -0.18 13.00 -0.79
C ASN A 78 -0.33 12.01 -1.98
N GLN A 79 0.76 11.31 -2.32
CA GLN A 79 0.82 10.32 -3.41
C GLN A 79 0.78 8.87 -2.91
N LEU A 80 0.82 8.66 -1.60
CA LEU A 80 0.84 7.33 -0.97
C LEU A 80 -0.30 6.42 -1.44
N ASN A 81 -1.54 6.93 -1.50
CA ASN A 81 -2.68 6.12 -1.93
C ASN A 81 -2.55 5.63 -3.38
N GLU A 82 -2.07 6.49 -4.27
CA GLU A 82 -1.90 6.14 -5.69
C GLU A 82 -0.83 5.06 -5.89
N VAL A 83 0.28 5.15 -5.16
CA VAL A 83 1.32 4.12 -5.20
C VAL A 83 0.82 2.80 -4.60
N LEU A 84 0.05 2.84 -3.51
CA LEU A 84 -0.54 1.64 -2.91
C LEU A 84 -1.56 0.96 -3.85
N GLU A 85 -2.41 1.73 -4.51
CA GLU A 85 -3.34 1.20 -5.52
C GLU A 85 -2.59 0.60 -6.71
N THR A 86 -1.56 1.27 -7.19
CA THR A 86 -0.69 0.78 -8.28
C THR A 86 0.01 -0.53 -7.89
N GLN A 87 0.55 -0.63 -6.67
CA GLN A 87 1.12 -1.87 -6.15
C GLN A 87 0.07 -2.99 -6.06
N GLN A 88 -1.14 -2.68 -5.62
CA GLN A 88 -2.20 -3.68 -5.53
C GLN A 88 -2.62 -4.20 -6.91
N LYS A 89 -2.75 -3.31 -7.90
CA LYS A 89 -2.99 -3.70 -9.30
C LYS A 89 -1.86 -4.58 -9.82
N LEU A 90 -0.60 -4.23 -9.55
CA LEU A 90 0.55 -5.01 -9.95
C LEU A 90 0.55 -6.42 -9.36
N ASP A 91 0.23 -6.55 -8.07
CA ASP A 91 0.15 -7.85 -7.39
C ASP A 91 -1.02 -8.69 -7.92
N ASN A 92 -2.15 -8.05 -8.27
CA ASN A 92 -3.28 -8.72 -8.92
C ASN A 92 -2.91 -9.24 -10.31
N CYS A 93 -2.25 -8.43 -11.15
CA CYS A 93 -1.79 -8.87 -12.48
C CYS A 93 -0.84 -10.07 -12.37
N LYS A 94 0.10 -10.06 -11.42
CA LYS A 94 1.01 -11.18 -11.19
C LYS A 94 0.25 -12.46 -10.82
N LYS A 95 -0.69 -12.36 -9.87
CA LYS A 95 -1.54 -13.49 -9.45
C LYS A 95 -2.37 -14.03 -10.61
N GLU A 96 -2.99 -13.15 -11.40
CA GLU A 96 -3.81 -13.55 -12.54
C GLU A 96 -2.96 -14.22 -13.62
N ILE A 97 -1.82 -13.65 -14.01
CA ILE A 97 -0.89 -14.29 -14.96
C ILE A 97 -0.48 -15.68 -14.50
N THR A 98 -0.06 -15.84 -13.24
CA THR A 98 0.33 -17.15 -12.69
C THR A 98 -0.84 -18.13 -12.69
N THR A 99 -2.05 -17.66 -12.38
CA THR A 99 -3.26 -18.49 -12.43
C THR A 99 -3.51 -18.97 -13.85
N LEU A 100 -3.60 -18.05 -14.82
CA LEU A 100 -3.84 -18.38 -16.23
C LEU A 100 -2.78 -19.32 -16.83
N GLN A 101 -1.52 -19.17 -16.42
CA GLN A 101 -0.44 -20.08 -16.81
C GLN A 101 -0.67 -21.50 -16.27
N LYS A 102 -1.01 -21.63 -14.98
CA LYS A 102 -1.38 -22.92 -14.37
C LYS A 102 -2.60 -23.54 -15.03
N GLU A 103 -3.59 -22.72 -15.39
CA GLU A 103 -4.78 -23.19 -16.11
C GLU A 103 -4.40 -23.77 -17.47
N LEU A 104 -3.61 -23.05 -18.27
CA LEU A 104 -3.08 -23.53 -19.56
C LEU A 104 -2.29 -24.84 -19.43
N GLU A 105 -1.46 -24.97 -18.39
CA GLU A 105 -0.67 -26.17 -18.14
C GLU A 105 -1.54 -27.38 -17.77
N THR A 106 -2.54 -27.18 -16.91
CA THR A 106 -3.37 -28.27 -16.36
C THR A 106 -4.60 -28.59 -17.21
N GLY A 107 -5.08 -27.64 -18.01
CA GLY A 107 -6.37 -27.71 -18.69
C GLY A 107 -7.58 -27.47 -17.77
N TYR A 108 -7.33 -27.09 -16.51
CA TYR A 108 -8.35 -26.85 -15.50
C TYR A 108 -8.24 -25.44 -14.94
N MET A 109 -9.38 -24.79 -14.82
CA MET A 109 -9.58 -23.52 -14.17
C MET A 109 -10.08 -23.74 -12.74
N GLU A 110 -9.71 -22.85 -11.83
CA GLU A 110 -10.04 -22.94 -10.40
C GLU A 110 -10.79 -21.68 -9.94
N ALA A 111 -12.00 -21.86 -9.43
CA ALA A 111 -12.79 -20.77 -8.85
C ALA A 111 -13.54 -21.27 -7.62
N GLY A 112 -13.37 -20.57 -6.48
CA GLY A 112 -14.04 -20.93 -5.23
C GLY A 112 -13.70 -22.34 -4.72
N GLY A 113 -12.52 -22.88 -5.06
CA GLY A 113 -12.10 -24.24 -4.72
C GLY A 113 -12.69 -25.34 -5.62
N VAL A 114 -13.41 -24.96 -6.68
CA VAL A 114 -13.96 -25.90 -7.67
C VAL A 114 -13.12 -25.86 -8.94
N PHE A 115 -12.79 -27.04 -9.45
CA PHE A 115 -12.06 -27.20 -10.71
C PHE A 115 -13.03 -27.45 -11.86
N TYR A 116 -12.90 -26.66 -12.93
CA TYR A 116 -13.68 -26.79 -14.15
C TYR A 116 -12.75 -26.82 -15.36
N ASN A 117 -13.21 -27.42 -16.46
CA ASN A 117 -12.45 -27.40 -17.71
C ASN A 117 -13.20 -26.57 -18.76
N TRP A 118 -12.56 -26.33 -19.91
CA TRP A 118 -13.13 -25.53 -20.99
C TRP A 118 -14.51 -26.00 -21.48
N LYS A 119 -14.85 -27.29 -21.35
CA LYS A 119 -16.15 -27.84 -21.75
C LYS A 119 -17.27 -27.46 -20.80
N THR A 120 -16.95 -27.22 -19.53
CA THR A 120 -17.91 -26.91 -18.47
C THR A 120 -18.12 -25.42 -18.27
N VAL A 121 -17.37 -24.57 -18.97
CA VAL A 121 -17.57 -23.11 -18.94
C VAL A 121 -18.76 -22.77 -19.82
N ILE A 122 -19.80 -22.22 -19.20
CA ILE A 122 -21.04 -21.84 -19.85
C ILE A 122 -21.16 -20.31 -19.78
N SER A 123 -21.55 -19.70 -20.90
CA SER A 123 -21.86 -18.28 -21.01
C SER A 123 -23.18 -17.92 -20.32
N ALA A 124 -23.46 -16.63 -20.14
CA ALA A 124 -24.70 -16.16 -19.51
C ALA A 124 -25.98 -16.60 -20.25
N ASP A 125 -25.88 -16.92 -21.54
CA ASP A 125 -26.95 -17.43 -22.39
C ASP A 125 -27.13 -18.96 -22.33
N LEU A 126 -26.47 -19.63 -21.38
CA LEU A 126 -26.48 -21.08 -21.18
C LEU A 126 -25.84 -21.91 -22.31
N THR A 127 -25.04 -21.28 -23.19
CA THR A 127 -24.27 -21.99 -24.21
C THR A 127 -22.82 -22.24 -23.77
N PRO A 128 -22.15 -23.32 -24.24
CA PRO A 128 -20.73 -23.51 -23.98
C PRO A 128 -19.92 -22.31 -24.48
N ARG A 129 -19.09 -21.72 -23.61
CA ARG A 129 -18.28 -20.55 -23.95
C ARG A 129 -17.24 -20.85 -25.02
N TYR A 130 -16.73 -22.08 -25.04
CA TYR A 130 -15.70 -22.52 -25.99
C TYR A 130 -16.16 -23.79 -26.72
N LYS A 131 -15.98 -23.80 -28.04
CA LYS A 131 -16.25 -24.98 -28.89
C LYS A 131 -15.10 -25.95 -28.89
N THR A 132 -13.87 -25.45 -28.73
CA THR A 132 -12.66 -26.26 -28.75
C THR A 132 -11.70 -25.87 -27.63
N ARG A 133 -10.82 -26.80 -27.25
CA ARG A 133 -9.70 -26.51 -26.36
C ARG A 133 -8.80 -25.40 -26.90
N ASN A 134 -8.55 -25.38 -28.22
CA ASN A 134 -7.69 -24.39 -28.86
C ASN A 134 -8.25 -22.96 -28.73
N GLU A 135 -9.57 -22.81 -28.83
CA GLU A 135 -10.26 -21.53 -28.63
C GLU A 135 -10.08 -21.02 -27.19
N TRP A 136 -10.25 -21.91 -26.20
CA TRP A 136 -10.00 -21.58 -24.80
C TRP A 136 -8.53 -21.24 -24.53
N GLU A 137 -7.59 -22.01 -25.08
CA GLU A 137 -6.16 -21.74 -24.92
C GLU A 137 -5.75 -20.41 -25.56
N ALA A 138 -6.34 -20.05 -26.70
CA ALA A 138 -6.12 -18.76 -27.34
C ALA A 138 -6.64 -17.61 -26.46
N ASP A 139 -7.83 -17.75 -25.89
CA ASP A 139 -8.41 -16.77 -24.95
C ASP A 139 -7.53 -16.60 -23.69
N GLN A 140 -7.08 -17.68 -23.05
CA GLN A 140 -6.19 -17.55 -21.89
C GLN A 140 -4.84 -16.91 -22.25
N LYS A 141 -4.29 -17.20 -23.43
CA LYS A 141 -3.04 -16.57 -23.91
C LYS A 141 -3.21 -15.08 -24.16
N GLU A 142 -4.34 -14.67 -24.73
CA GLU A 142 -4.64 -13.24 -24.93
C GLU A 142 -4.84 -12.53 -23.59
N ARG A 143 -5.57 -13.12 -22.65
CA ARG A 143 -5.70 -12.58 -21.28
C ARG A 143 -4.34 -12.42 -20.60
N ILE A 144 -3.43 -13.40 -20.71
CA ILE A 144 -2.06 -13.27 -20.20
C ILE A 144 -1.33 -12.09 -20.86
N ARG A 145 -1.51 -11.89 -22.17
CA ARG A 145 -0.90 -10.79 -22.91
C ARG A 145 -1.42 -9.44 -22.41
N GLU A 146 -2.74 -9.28 -22.27
CA GLU A 146 -3.37 -8.07 -21.70
C GLU A 146 -2.85 -7.78 -20.29
N GLN A 147 -2.81 -8.78 -19.43
CA GLN A 147 -2.30 -8.63 -18.05
C GLN A 147 -0.82 -8.25 -18.02
N LYS A 148 -0.01 -8.71 -18.97
CA LYS A 148 1.40 -8.30 -19.10
C LYS A 148 1.54 -6.83 -19.51
N VAL A 149 0.64 -6.32 -20.37
CA VAL A 149 0.61 -4.90 -20.74
C VAL A 149 0.25 -4.05 -19.52
N ILE A 150 -0.84 -4.39 -18.83
CA ILE A 150 -1.26 -3.68 -17.61
C ILE A 150 -0.15 -3.71 -16.55
N LYS A 151 0.47 -4.88 -16.34
CA LYS A 151 1.62 -5.05 -15.43
C LYS A 151 2.76 -4.08 -15.77
N ALA A 152 3.14 -3.98 -17.06
CA ALA A 152 4.22 -3.10 -17.49
C ALA A 152 3.85 -1.62 -17.30
N GLU A 153 2.60 -1.24 -17.54
CA GLU A 153 2.10 0.10 -17.26
C GLU A 153 2.18 0.43 -15.77
N GLN A 154 1.74 -0.47 -14.88
CA GLN A 154 1.85 -0.26 -13.43
C GLN A 154 3.32 -0.20 -12.96
N GLU A 155 4.21 -1.01 -13.55
CA GLU A 155 5.65 -0.93 -13.29
C GLU A 155 6.22 0.43 -13.71
N SER A 156 5.80 0.96 -14.86
CA SER A 156 6.20 2.30 -15.33
C SER A 156 5.71 3.41 -14.40
N VAL A 157 4.49 3.32 -13.87
CA VAL A 157 3.96 4.30 -12.92
C VAL A 157 4.79 4.33 -11.63
N ILE A 158 5.13 3.16 -11.07
CA ILE A 158 5.98 3.08 -9.88
C ILE A 158 7.38 3.68 -10.15
N LEU A 159 7.95 3.42 -11.33
CA LEU A 159 9.24 3.99 -11.72
C LEU A 159 9.19 5.52 -11.88
N ASP A 160 8.09 6.07 -12.37
CA ASP A 160 7.90 7.53 -12.45
C ASP A 160 7.86 8.17 -11.05
N PHE A 161 7.12 7.58 -10.10
CA PHE A 161 7.15 8.04 -8.70
C PHE A 161 8.56 7.97 -8.10
N TRP A 162 9.28 6.88 -8.34
CA TRP A 162 10.65 6.73 -7.89
C TRP A 162 11.57 7.80 -8.47
N SER A 163 11.47 8.07 -9.78
CA SER A 163 12.26 9.11 -10.43
C SER A 163 11.99 10.49 -9.83
N ARG A 164 10.73 10.84 -9.58
CA ARG A 164 10.35 12.12 -8.96
C ARG A 164 10.90 12.25 -7.54
N TYR A 165 10.90 11.17 -6.79
CA TYR A 165 11.53 11.13 -5.47
C TYR A 165 13.04 11.32 -5.53
N GLN A 166 13.73 10.67 -6.48
CA GLN A 166 15.17 10.87 -6.67
C GLN A 166 15.50 12.32 -7.08
N ASP A 167 14.67 12.93 -7.93
CA ASP A 167 14.83 14.34 -8.32
C ASP A 167 14.59 15.28 -7.13
N TYR A 168 13.61 14.97 -6.28
CA TYR A 168 13.38 15.68 -5.03
C TYR A 168 14.59 15.60 -4.09
N ARG A 169 15.13 14.40 -3.84
CA ARG A 169 16.32 14.23 -3.00
C ARG A 169 17.52 15.00 -3.52
N LYS A 170 17.77 14.98 -4.83
CA LYS A 170 18.87 15.75 -5.44
C LYS A 170 18.71 17.27 -5.29
N ALA A 171 17.48 17.75 -5.23
CA ALA A 171 17.21 19.18 -5.06
C ALA A 171 17.34 19.64 -3.60
N GLU A 172 17.09 18.76 -2.63
CA GLU A 172 17.27 19.05 -1.19
C GLU A 172 18.71 18.82 -0.72
N ASP A 173 19.39 17.78 -1.23
CA ASP A 173 20.74 17.38 -0.82
C ASP A 173 21.82 18.03 -1.71
N GLU A 174 21.95 19.36 -1.70
CA GLU A 174 23.03 20.04 -2.44
C GLU A 174 24.45 19.60 -1.99
N ASN A 175 24.64 18.82 -0.91
CA ASN A 175 25.95 18.49 -0.35
C ASN A 175 26.19 17.11 0.30
N GLU A 176 25.28 16.12 0.26
CA GLU A 176 25.55 14.82 0.93
C GLU A 176 25.36 13.61 0.02
N THR A 177 26.44 12.82 -0.13
CA THR A 177 26.43 11.47 -0.69
C THR A 177 25.93 10.48 0.36
N GLU A 178 24.63 10.49 0.66
CA GLU A 178 24.01 9.34 1.32
C GLU A 178 23.84 8.18 0.34
N GLU A 179 23.95 6.94 0.83
CA GLU A 179 23.70 5.75 0.02
C GLU A 179 22.22 5.72 -0.40
N GLU A 180 21.93 6.01 -1.68
CA GLU A 180 20.58 5.88 -2.24
C GLU A 180 20.08 4.44 -2.03
N GLU A 181 19.06 4.26 -1.17
CA GLU A 181 18.38 2.98 -1.04
C GLU A 181 17.74 2.58 -2.38
N SER A 182 17.81 1.30 -2.73
CA SER A 182 17.18 0.84 -3.98
C SER A 182 15.65 0.88 -3.88
N LEU A 183 14.98 1.19 -4.99
CA LEU A 183 13.51 1.09 -5.13
C LEU A 183 12.94 -0.24 -4.59
N LYS A 184 13.69 -1.34 -4.72
CA LYS A 184 13.24 -2.66 -4.23
C LYS A 184 13.07 -2.68 -2.70
N GLU A 185 13.98 -2.08 -1.95
CA GLU A 185 13.91 -2.03 -0.49
C GLU A 185 12.83 -1.04 -0.04
N GLU A 186 12.70 0.11 -0.71
CA GLU A 186 11.63 1.06 -0.44
C GLU A 186 10.23 0.47 -0.68
N LEU A 187 10.03 -0.28 -1.77
CA LEU A 187 8.77 -1.00 -2.01
C LEU A 187 8.55 -2.13 -0.99
N LYS A 188 9.59 -2.65 -0.33
CA LYS A 188 9.47 -3.64 0.75
C LYS A 188 9.01 -2.96 2.04
N LYS A 189 9.57 -1.79 2.40
CA LYS A 189 9.09 -0.95 3.52
C LYS A 189 7.61 -0.60 3.32
N LEU A 190 7.22 -0.17 2.12
CA LEU A 190 5.83 0.15 1.78
C LEU A 190 4.90 -1.05 1.98
N ARG A 191 5.30 -2.25 1.55
CA ARG A 191 4.52 -3.49 1.78
C ARG A 191 4.43 -3.89 3.25
N GLN A 192 5.47 -3.64 4.05
CA GLN A 192 5.42 -3.89 5.49
C GLN A 192 4.44 -2.94 6.17
N TRP A 193 4.51 -1.65 5.85
CA TRP A 193 3.59 -0.64 6.34
C TRP A 193 2.13 -0.98 5.98
N ARG A 194 1.88 -1.33 4.72
CA ARG A 194 0.56 -1.74 4.22
C ARG A 194 -0.09 -2.85 5.05
N LYS A 195 0.71 -3.84 5.49
CA LYS A 195 0.27 -4.94 6.36
C LYS A 195 -0.06 -4.46 7.77
N GLN A 196 0.76 -3.57 8.34
CA GLN A 196 0.56 -3.04 9.70
C GLN A 196 -0.74 -2.23 9.81
N VAL A 197 -1.13 -1.53 8.74
CA VAL A 197 -2.31 -0.65 8.74
C VAL A 197 -3.58 -1.33 8.22
N HIS A 198 -3.53 -2.63 7.92
CA HIS A 198 -4.62 -3.39 7.31
C HIS A 198 -5.25 -2.63 6.13
N TRP A 199 -4.41 -2.12 5.22
CA TRP A 199 -4.89 -1.38 4.05
C TRP A 199 -5.74 -2.27 3.12
N ASP A 200 -5.48 -3.58 3.16
CA ASP A 200 -6.20 -4.62 2.42
C ASP A 200 -7.60 -4.91 2.99
#